data_AF-A0A958C6W3-F1
#
_entry.id   AF-A0A958C6W3-F1
#
_cell.length_a   1.000
_cell.length_b   1.000
_cell.length_c   1.000
_cell.angle_alpha   90.00
_cell.angle_beta   90.00
_cell.angle_gamma   90.00
#
_symmetry.space_group_name_H-M   'P 1'
#
loop_
_entity.id
_entity.type
_entity.pdbx_description
1 polymer ?
#
loop_
_entity_poly.entity_id
_entity_poly.type
_entity_poly.pdbx_seq_one_letter_code
_entity_poly.pdbx_strand_id
1 'polypeptide(L)'
;ATMEQLVDEAIGETLDSNHSADLREVGSDHLGVAEDPRLLDRVGWAVITAEDDPDAAAALQQLEPLLTLRQEAAGELFRKFVYKAGETKNRFLARYGKGSGPVSPDKVPYYLLIVGSPEHIPFGFQYALDVQYAVGRIHFATPQEYANYAVSVVAAETGSIRLPRTAAFVGVARDQATRQSASYLVAPLAKWMADHAPDWTTQHIDGDAATKSRLNNLLGGTESPAFLFMATHGITFPAEHPDQRRRQGALICADWPGPEQWADKPLLPEFYFGGEDVGVDAHVVGQISFTFACYGAGTP
;
A
#
# COMPACT_ATOMS: atom_id res chain seq x y z
N ALA A 1 12.09 -24.20 5.17
CA ALA A 1 12.12 -23.83 3.75
C ALA A 1 13.30 -22.89 3.53
N THR A 2 14.09 -23.10 2.48
CA THR A 2 15.07 -22.09 2.05
C THR A 2 14.33 -20.84 1.57
N MET A 3 14.99 -19.68 1.55
CA MET A 3 14.36 -18.44 1.08
C MET A 3 13.84 -18.58 -0.37
N GLU A 4 14.55 -19.36 -1.20
CA GLU A 4 14.12 -19.74 -2.55
C GLU A 4 12.81 -20.57 -2.54
N GLN A 5 12.64 -21.49 -1.60
CA GLN A 5 11.38 -22.27 -1.47
C GLN A 5 10.20 -21.41 -1.01
N LEU A 6 10.44 -20.41 -0.15
CA LEU A 6 9.40 -19.47 0.29
C LEU A 6 8.99 -18.49 -0.83
N VAL A 7 9.90 -18.16 -1.73
CA VAL A 7 9.66 -17.32 -2.91
C VAL A 7 8.89 -18.10 -3.98
N ASP A 8 9.26 -19.36 -4.24
CA ASP A 8 8.57 -20.21 -5.21
C ASP A 8 7.15 -20.59 -4.75
N GLU A 9 6.92 -20.77 -3.44
CA GLU A 9 5.56 -21.02 -2.90
C GLU A 9 4.68 -19.76 -2.88
N ALA A 10 5.27 -18.57 -2.80
CA ALA A 10 4.53 -17.31 -2.72
C ALA A 10 4.13 -16.73 -4.09
N ILE A 11 4.77 -17.15 -5.17
CA ILE A 11 4.64 -16.51 -6.48
C ILE A 11 4.35 -17.60 -7.53
N GLY A 12 3.08 -17.73 -7.92
CA GLY A 12 2.65 -18.59 -9.04
C GLY A 12 3.15 -18.12 -10.42
N GLU A 13 4.17 -17.27 -10.47
CA GLU A 13 4.84 -16.77 -11.67
C GLU A 13 6.35 -16.94 -11.52
N THR A 14 6.96 -17.63 -12.49
CA THR A 14 8.42 -17.75 -12.61
C THR A 14 9.04 -16.37 -12.75
N LEU A 15 9.74 -15.91 -11.71
CA LEU A 15 10.61 -14.74 -11.79
C LEU A 15 11.64 -14.95 -12.92
N ASP A 16 11.72 -13.98 -13.84
CA ASP A 16 12.75 -13.97 -14.88
C ASP A 16 14.15 -14.07 -14.23
N SER A 17 15.03 -14.84 -14.86
CA SER A 17 16.42 -15.08 -14.49
C SER A 17 17.18 -13.81 -14.08
N ASN A 18 16.84 -12.65 -14.64
CA ASN A 18 17.40 -11.34 -14.29
C ASN A 18 17.06 -10.88 -12.86
N HIS A 19 15.87 -11.21 -12.34
CA HIS A 19 15.44 -10.83 -10.99
C HIS A 19 16.23 -11.57 -9.90
N SER A 20 16.63 -12.82 -10.19
CA SER A 20 17.41 -13.66 -9.27
C SER A 20 18.89 -13.26 -9.17
N ALA A 21 19.44 -12.62 -10.22
CA ALA A 21 20.83 -12.17 -10.23
C ALA A 21 21.05 -10.96 -9.30
N ASP A 22 20.10 -10.01 -9.29
CA ASP A 22 20.14 -8.82 -8.43
C ASP A 22 20.16 -9.18 -6.92
N LEU A 23 19.55 -10.31 -6.53
CA LEU A 23 19.54 -10.80 -5.14
C LEU A 23 20.85 -11.50 -4.75
N ARG A 24 21.62 -12.00 -5.70
CA ARG A 24 22.82 -12.83 -5.46
C ARG A 24 24.12 -12.01 -5.39
N GLU A 25 24.13 -10.77 -5.86
CA GLU A 25 25.37 -10.00 -6.07
C GLU A 25 25.79 -9.09 -4.90
N VAL A 26 25.08 -9.07 -3.76
CA VAL A 26 25.26 -7.99 -2.77
C VAL A 26 25.62 -8.48 -1.36
N GLY A 27 26.82 -8.14 -0.92
CA GLY A 27 27.35 -8.36 0.43
C GLY A 27 27.34 -7.12 1.33
N SER A 28 26.24 -6.35 1.38
CA SER A 28 26.09 -5.20 2.29
C SER A 28 24.95 -5.40 3.30
N ASP A 29 25.14 -4.89 4.52
CA ASP A 29 24.22 -5.07 5.66
C ASP A 29 22.80 -4.47 5.48
N HIS A 30 22.54 -3.61 4.48
CA HIS A 30 21.20 -3.25 4.02
C HIS A 30 21.20 -2.64 2.60
N LEU A 31 20.13 -2.84 1.82
CA LEU A 31 19.98 -2.36 0.42
C LEU A 31 19.35 -0.97 0.29
N GLY A 32 18.80 -0.42 1.38
CA GLY A 32 18.09 0.87 1.42
C GLY A 32 19.01 2.10 1.50
N VAL A 33 18.39 3.26 1.72
CA VAL A 33 19.09 4.54 1.92
C VAL A 33 19.86 4.56 3.24
N ALA A 34 21.07 5.13 3.25
CA ALA A 34 21.91 5.22 4.44
C ALA A 34 21.52 6.36 5.40
N GLU A 35 20.90 7.41 4.87
CA GLU A 35 20.37 8.55 5.62
C GLU A 35 19.05 8.20 6.33
N ASP A 36 18.62 9.05 7.27
CA ASP A 36 17.30 8.91 7.89
C ASP A 36 16.19 9.06 6.84
N PRO A 37 15.39 8.01 6.56
CA PRO A 37 14.38 8.05 5.51
C PRO A 37 13.29 9.09 5.79
N ARG A 38 13.14 9.60 7.01
CA ARG A 38 12.14 10.63 7.34
C ARG A 38 12.50 12.03 6.82
N LEU A 39 13.74 12.24 6.38
CA LEU A 39 14.25 13.54 5.95
C LEU A 39 14.26 13.64 4.42
N LEU A 40 13.18 14.17 3.84
CA LEU A 40 13.04 14.27 2.37
C LEU A 40 14.11 15.15 1.72
N ASP A 41 14.66 16.14 2.42
CA ASP A 41 15.80 16.96 1.97
C ASP A 41 17.13 16.19 1.89
N ARG A 42 17.17 14.97 2.43
CA ARG A 42 18.33 14.06 2.40
C ARG A 42 18.13 12.88 1.48
N VAL A 43 16.92 12.31 1.46
CA VAL A 43 16.63 11.08 0.70
C VAL A 43 15.87 11.34 -0.60
N GLY A 44 15.31 12.53 -0.76
CA GLY A 44 14.61 12.98 -1.96
C GLY A 44 13.24 12.33 -2.17
N TRP A 45 12.55 12.80 -3.20
CA TRP A 45 11.27 12.26 -3.64
C TRP A 45 11.12 12.40 -5.15
N ALA A 46 10.58 11.39 -5.83
CA ALA A 46 10.32 11.44 -7.26
C ALA A 46 8.93 10.94 -7.63
N VAL A 47 8.40 11.50 -8.72
CA VAL A 47 7.23 10.96 -9.43
C VAL A 47 7.69 10.28 -10.74
N ILE A 48 7.09 9.14 -11.06
CA ILE A 48 7.34 8.36 -12.28
C ILE A 48 6.02 8.23 -13.05
N THR A 49 6.00 8.69 -14.30
CA THR A 49 4.90 8.45 -15.25
C THR A 49 5.38 7.58 -16.41
N ALA A 50 4.47 7.08 -17.25
CA ALA A 50 4.82 6.35 -18.47
C ALA A 50 4.92 7.27 -19.69
N GLU A 51 5.82 6.96 -20.62
CA GLU A 51 5.98 7.67 -21.90
C GLU A 51 4.79 7.46 -22.84
N ASP A 52 4.18 6.27 -22.77
CA ASP A 52 3.08 5.80 -23.62
C ASP A 52 1.70 5.95 -22.99
N ASP A 53 1.61 6.48 -21.76
CA ASP A 53 0.35 6.75 -21.08
C ASP A 53 -0.21 8.13 -21.52
N PRO A 54 -1.32 8.17 -22.27
CA PRO A 54 -1.90 9.43 -22.75
C PRO A 54 -2.44 10.33 -21.63
N ASP A 55 -2.76 9.76 -20.46
CA ASP A 55 -3.35 10.48 -19.33
C ASP A 55 -2.30 11.03 -18.37
N ALA A 56 -1.02 10.63 -18.51
CA ALA A 56 0.07 11.02 -17.63
C ALA A 56 0.18 12.53 -17.43
N ALA A 57 0.07 13.32 -18.50
CA ALA A 57 0.16 14.78 -18.43
C ALA A 57 -1.02 15.39 -17.64
N ALA A 58 -2.23 14.89 -17.86
CA ALA A 58 -3.42 15.32 -17.14
C ALA A 58 -3.35 14.93 -15.66
N ALA A 59 -2.88 13.72 -15.36
CA ALA A 59 -2.68 13.27 -13.98
C ALA A 59 -1.66 14.17 -13.24
N LEU A 60 -0.50 14.46 -13.86
CA LEU A 60 0.50 15.36 -13.26
C LEU A 60 -0.04 16.77 -13.01
N GLN A 61 -0.86 17.31 -13.92
CA GLN A 61 -1.49 18.62 -13.73
C GLN A 61 -2.39 18.63 -12.49
N GLN A 62 -3.17 17.58 -12.27
CA GLN A 62 -4.07 17.47 -11.12
C GLN A 62 -3.32 17.20 -9.81
N LEU A 63 -2.13 16.59 -9.89
CA LEU A 63 -1.23 16.34 -8.76
C LEU A 63 -0.38 17.56 -8.37
N GLU A 64 -0.41 18.66 -9.13
CA GLU A 64 0.48 19.81 -8.93
C GLU A 64 0.54 20.35 -7.48
N PRO A 65 -0.57 20.41 -6.70
CA PRO A 65 -0.50 20.81 -5.30
C PRO A 65 0.41 19.89 -4.46
N LEU A 66 0.34 18.57 -4.67
CA LEU A 66 1.19 17.60 -4.00
C LEU A 66 2.63 17.68 -4.50
N LEU A 67 2.84 17.83 -5.80
CA LEU A 67 4.17 17.92 -6.39
C LEU A 67 4.91 19.17 -5.91
N THR A 68 4.21 20.30 -5.75
CA THR A 68 4.75 21.53 -5.17
C THR A 68 5.20 21.30 -3.73
N LEU A 69 4.35 20.71 -2.89
CA LEU A 69 4.69 20.39 -1.50
C LEU A 69 5.92 19.47 -1.41
N ARG A 70 6.03 18.46 -2.29
CA ARG A 70 7.18 17.55 -2.34
C ARG A 70 8.44 18.24 -2.84
N GLN A 71 8.32 19.15 -3.80
CA GLN A 71 9.44 19.95 -4.27
C GLN A 71 9.99 20.87 -3.17
N GLU A 72 9.12 21.50 -2.40
CA GLU A 72 9.52 22.31 -1.23
C GLU A 72 10.21 21.47 -0.15
N ALA A 73 9.71 20.26 0.12
CA ALA A 73 10.27 19.38 1.15
C ALA A 73 11.60 18.70 0.74
N ALA A 74 11.74 18.29 -0.52
CA ALA A 74 12.92 17.57 -1.02
C ALA A 74 13.97 18.49 -1.65
N GLY A 75 13.64 19.74 -1.98
CA GLY A 75 14.54 20.71 -2.58
C GLY A 75 15.17 20.20 -3.88
N GLU A 76 16.51 20.25 -3.96
CA GLU A 76 17.27 19.79 -5.11
C GLU A 76 17.21 18.27 -5.34
N LEU A 77 16.60 17.49 -4.44
CA LEU A 77 16.41 16.05 -4.58
C LEU A 77 15.00 15.68 -5.06
N PHE A 78 14.18 16.66 -5.46
CA PHE A 78 12.93 16.40 -6.16
C PHE A 78 13.18 16.06 -7.64
N ARG A 79 12.55 15.00 -8.15
CA ARG A 79 12.68 14.57 -9.56
C ARG A 79 11.34 14.20 -10.17
N LYS A 80 11.23 14.40 -11.49
CA LYS A 80 10.16 13.82 -12.32
C LYS A 80 10.83 12.87 -13.33
N PHE A 81 10.43 11.61 -13.34
CA PHE A 81 10.95 10.59 -14.24
C PHE A 81 9.86 10.09 -15.18
N VAL A 82 10.29 9.56 -16.32
CA VAL A 82 9.43 8.95 -17.34
C VAL A 82 9.94 7.54 -17.57
N TYR A 83 9.10 6.56 -17.32
CA TYR A 83 9.30 5.15 -17.65
C TYR A 83 9.05 4.92 -19.14
N LYS A 84 9.88 4.06 -19.75
CA LYS A 84 9.73 3.66 -21.16
C LYS A 84 9.22 2.22 -21.21
N ALA A 85 8.24 1.96 -22.07
CA ALA A 85 7.65 0.63 -22.19
C ALA A 85 8.72 -0.47 -22.39
N GLY A 86 8.65 -1.52 -21.57
CA GLY A 86 9.57 -2.65 -21.58
C GLY A 86 10.95 -2.39 -20.96
N GLU A 87 11.19 -1.24 -20.32
CA GLU A 87 12.45 -0.95 -19.66
C GLU A 87 12.59 -1.74 -18.35
N THR A 88 13.77 -2.33 -18.12
CA THR A 88 14.08 -2.97 -16.83
C THR A 88 14.50 -1.93 -15.79
N LYS A 89 14.42 -2.27 -14.50
CA LYS A 89 14.96 -1.43 -13.40
C LYS A 89 16.36 -0.91 -13.71
N ASN A 90 17.29 -1.80 -14.06
CA ASN A 90 18.68 -1.43 -14.26
C ASN A 90 18.87 -0.47 -15.44
N ARG A 91 18.09 -0.63 -16.53
CA ARG A 91 18.11 0.31 -17.66
C ARG A 91 17.52 1.67 -17.28
N PHE A 92 16.40 1.67 -16.56
CA PHE A 92 15.76 2.89 -16.05
C PHE A 92 16.72 3.68 -15.14
N LEU A 93 17.31 3.02 -14.14
CA LEU A 93 18.28 3.64 -13.23
C LEU A 93 19.51 4.17 -13.98
N ALA A 94 20.08 3.38 -14.89
CA ALA A 94 21.25 3.78 -15.68
C ALA A 94 20.97 5.01 -16.54
N ARG A 95 19.76 5.13 -17.10
CA ARG A 95 19.33 6.31 -17.88
C ARG A 95 19.29 7.59 -17.04
N TYR A 96 19.07 7.48 -15.74
CA TYR A 96 19.16 8.58 -14.78
C TYR A 96 20.50 8.62 -14.01
N GLY A 97 21.52 7.95 -14.53
CA GLY A 97 22.89 8.01 -14.01
C GLY A 97 23.12 7.21 -12.72
N LYS A 98 22.20 6.31 -12.37
CA LYS A 98 22.33 5.39 -11.23
C LYS A 98 22.72 3.99 -11.72
N GLY A 99 23.91 3.53 -11.34
CA GLY A 99 24.36 2.14 -11.56
C GLY A 99 23.86 1.18 -10.48
N SER A 100 24.41 -0.04 -10.47
CA SER A 100 24.21 -1.02 -9.40
C SER A 100 24.70 -0.49 -8.04
N GLY A 101 24.32 -1.19 -6.95
CA GLY A 101 24.66 -0.82 -5.59
C GLY A 101 23.59 0.01 -4.87
N PRO A 102 23.88 0.52 -3.66
CA PRO A 102 22.89 1.15 -2.77
C PRO A 102 22.26 2.41 -3.37
N VAL A 103 21.15 2.87 -2.79
CA VAL A 103 20.45 4.09 -3.20
C VAL A 103 21.39 5.31 -3.19
N SER A 104 21.27 6.17 -4.21
CA SER A 104 22.01 7.44 -4.30
C SER A 104 21.04 8.58 -4.60
N PRO A 105 20.53 9.28 -3.57
CA PRO A 105 19.48 10.28 -3.72
C PRO A 105 19.78 11.41 -4.72
N ASP A 106 21.05 11.76 -4.91
CA ASP A 106 21.48 12.77 -5.89
C ASP A 106 21.17 12.38 -7.34
N LYS A 107 21.15 11.08 -7.63
CA LYS A 107 20.79 10.50 -8.94
C LYS A 107 19.32 10.13 -8.99
N VAL A 108 18.91 9.22 -8.11
CA VAL A 108 17.56 8.68 -8.01
C VAL A 108 17.13 8.73 -6.55
N PRO A 109 16.11 9.54 -6.22
CA PRO A 109 15.59 9.64 -4.86
C PRO A 109 15.08 8.33 -4.28
N TYR A 110 15.04 8.24 -2.94
CA TYR A 110 14.60 7.07 -2.21
C TYR A 110 13.09 6.80 -2.33
N TYR A 111 12.26 7.84 -2.22
CA TYR A 111 10.81 7.72 -2.40
C TYR A 111 10.42 7.88 -3.86
N LEU A 112 9.73 6.89 -4.41
CA LEU A 112 9.28 6.88 -5.80
C LEU A 112 7.75 6.69 -5.84
N LEU A 113 7.02 7.67 -6.35
CA LEU A 113 5.58 7.54 -6.62
C LEU A 113 5.36 7.23 -8.10
N ILE A 114 4.85 6.05 -8.40
CA ILE A 114 4.36 5.68 -9.72
C ILE A 114 2.95 6.26 -9.89
N VAL A 115 2.74 6.98 -11.00
CA VAL A 115 1.46 7.53 -11.41
C VAL A 115 1.11 6.91 -12.76
N GLY A 116 0.20 5.94 -12.75
CA GLY A 116 -0.19 5.22 -13.96
C GLY A 116 -0.59 3.77 -13.72
N SER A 117 -1.28 3.20 -14.71
CA SER A 117 -1.79 1.82 -14.69
C SER A 117 -0.66 0.78 -14.72
N PRO A 118 -0.91 -0.45 -14.23
CA PRO A 118 0.02 -1.56 -14.42
C PRO A 118 0.20 -1.96 -15.89
N GLU A 119 -0.72 -1.59 -16.78
CA GLU A 119 -0.60 -1.82 -18.22
C GLU A 119 0.54 -0.99 -18.84
N HIS A 120 0.71 0.26 -18.40
CA HIS A 120 1.78 1.14 -18.88
C HIS A 120 3.08 1.01 -18.05
N ILE A 121 2.96 0.80 -16.73
CA ILE A 121 4.11 0.61 -15.83
C ILE A 121 3.91 -0.71 -15.09
N PRO A 122 4.50 -1.84 -15.54
CA PRO A 122 4.21 -3.16 -14.97
C PRO A 122 4.61 -3.33 -13.49
N PHE A 123 3.90 -4.19 -12.77
CA PHE A 123 4.26 -4.54 -11.38
C PHE A 123 5.66 -5.12 -11.26
N GLY A 124 6.14 -5.87 -12.25
CA GLY A 124 7.52 -6.38 -12.24
C GLY A 124 8.59 -5.28 -12.17
N PHE A 125 8.34 -4.11 -12.79
CA PHE A 125 9.22 -2.94 -12.67
C PHE A 125 9.13 -2.33 -11.26
N GLN A 126 7.92 -2.17 -10.72
CA GLN A 126 7.70 -1.68 -9.37
C GLN A 126 8.37 -2.57 -8.31
N TYR A 127 8.12 -3.88 -8.33
CA TYR A 127 8.70 -4.81 -7.38
C TYR A 127 10.22 -4.86 -7.46
N ALA A 128 10.79 -4.74 -8.67
CA ALA A 128 12.24 -4.65 -8.81
C ALA A 128 12.80 -3.40 -8.11
N LEU A 129 12.12 -2.26 -8.21
CA LEU A 129 12.51 -1.02 -7.52
C LEU A 129 12.32 -1.14 -6.00
N ASP A 130 11.23 -1.76 -5.53
CA ASP A 130 10.90 -1.93 -4.10
C ASP A 130 11.96 -2.70 -3.29
N VAL A 131 12.88 -3.40 -3.96
CA VAL A 131 14.04 -4.03 -3.30
C VAL A 131 14.95 -2.99 -2.63
N GLN A 132 15.05 -1.78 -3.18
CA GLN A 132 15.97 -0.74 -2.72
C GLN A 132 15.30 0.60 -2.40
N TYR A 133 14.18 0.90 -3.04
CA TYR A 133 13.47 2.17 -2.95
C TYR A 133 12.15 1.99 -2.20
N ALA A 134 11.59 3.08 -1.66
CA ALA A 134 10.24 3.10 -1.13
C ALA A 134 9.27 3.49 -2.25
N VAL A 135 8.64 2.50 -2.89
CA VAL A 135 7.75 2.74 -4.04
C VAL A 135 6.30 2.73 -3.61
N GLY A 136 5.58 3.79 -4.00
CA GLY A 136 4.12 3.85 -3.95
C GLY A 136 3.54 3.91 -5.36
N ARG A 137 2.29 3.53 -5.54
CA ARG A 137 1.56 3.70 -6.80
C ARG A 137 0.20 4.35 -6.55
N ILE A 138 -0.19 5.24 -7.44
CA ILE A 138 -1.58 5.67 -7.60
C ILE A 138 -2.02 5.52 -9.06
N HIS A 139 -3.25 5.07 -9.24
CA HIS A 139 -3.94 5.08 -10.53
C HIS A 139 -5.43 5.27 -10.27
N PHE A 140 -5.99 6.35 -10.81
CA PHE A 140 -7.41 6.65 -10.74
C PHE A 140 -8.02 6.71 -12.14
N ALA A 141 -9.34 6.53 -12.22
CA ALA A 141 -10.08 6.46 -13.48
C ALA A 141 -10.27 7.84 -14.12
N THR A 142 -10.24 8.91 -13.33
CA THR A 142 -10.47 10.28 -13.81
C THR A 142 -9.43 11.27 -13.31
N PRO A 143 -9.14 12.35 -14.06
CA PRO A 143 -8.26 13.43 -13.60
C PRO A 143 -8.72 14.05 -12.25
N GLN A 144 -10.03 14.18 -12.04
CA GLN A 144 -10.56 14.76 -10.80
C GLN A 144 -10.21 13.93 -9.55
N GLU A 145 -10.09 12.61 -9.67
CA GLU A 145 -9.71 11.75 -8.55
C GLU A 145 -8.24 11.97 -8.13
N TYR A 146 -7.33 12.23 -9.08
CA TYR A 146 -5.96 12.66 -8.77
C TYR A 146 -5.94 13.99 -8.01
N ALA A 147 -6.80 14.94 -8.41
CA ALA A 147 -6.94 16.22 -7.73
C ALA A 147 -7.43 16.05 -6.28
N ASN A 148 -8.44 15.21 -6.09
CA ASN A 148 -8.99 14.89 -4.78
C ASN A 148 -7.93 14.22 -3.88
N TYR A 149 -7.14 13.31 -4.44
CA TYR A 149 -6.02 12.68 -3.74
C TYR A 149 -4.97 13.71 -3.31
N ALA A 150 -4.51 14.56 -4.24
CA ALA A 150 -3.51 15.58 -3.95
C ALA A 150 -3.97 16.56 -2.86
N VAL A 151 -5.19 17.07 -2.97
CA VAL A 151 -5.78 17.97 -1.95
C VAL A 151 -5.88 17.26 -0.60
N SER A 152 -6.30 16.00 -0.56
CA SER A 152 -6.43 15.23 0.69
C SER A 152 -5.09 15.03 1.38
N VAL A 153 -4.04 14.65 0.63
CA VAL A 153 -2.69 14.46 1.17
C VAL A 153 -2.12 15.79 1.69
N VAL A 154 -2.20 16.86 0.88
CA VAL A 154 -1.71 18.19 1.28
C VAL A 154 -2.46 18.69 2.52
N ALA A 155 -3.78 18.53 2.59
CA ALA A 155 -4.56 18.95 3.74
C ALA A 155 -4.17 18.18 5.02
N ALA A 156 -3.92 16.88 4.92
CA ALA A 156 -3.47 16.06 6.05
C ALA A 156 -2.07 16.46 6.53
N GLU A 157 -1.12 16.66 5.61
CA GLU A 157 0.28 16.93 5.97
C GLU A 157 0.55 18.37 6.41
N THR A 158 -0.18 19.34 5.87
CA THR A 158 -0.12 20.75 6.32
C THR A 158 -0.94 20.99 7.59
N GLY A 159 -1.66 19.98 8.07
CA GLY A 159 -2.45 20.05 9.29
C GLY A 159 -3.78 20.80 9.15
N SER A 160 -4.26 21.00 7.93
CA SER A 160 -5.60 21.55 7.63
C SER A 160 -6.71 20.58 8.03
N ILE A 161 -6.42 19.28 8.02
CA ILE A 161 -7.27 18.21 8.56
C ILE A 161 -6.46 17.46 9.62
N ARG A 162 -7.09 17.17 10.77
CA ARG A 162 -6.47 16.42 11.86
C ARG A 162 -7.44 15.38 12.40
N LEU A 163 -7.10 14.11 12.20
CA LEU A 163 -7.74 13.00 12.89
C LEU A 163 -7.20 12.90 14.33
N PRO A 164 -7.98 12.36 15.28
CA PRO A 164 -7.47 12.08 16.62
C PRO A 164 -6.27 11.12 16.52
N ARG A 165 -5.30 11.26 17.44
CA ARG A 165 -4.13 10.37 17.60
C ARG A 165 -4.57 9.01 18.16
N THR A 166 -5.40 8.32 17.39
CA THR A 166 -5.92 6.99 17.67
C THR A 166 -5.32 6.04 16.66
N ALA A 167 -4.80 4.93 17.15
CA ALA A 167 -4.35 3.80 16.35
C ALA A 167 -5.24 2.60 16.65
N ALA A 168 -5.94 2.08 15.65
CA ALA A 168 -6.78 0.89 15.79
C ALA A 168 -6.12 -0.31 15.12
N PHE A 169 -6.06 -1.43 15.84
CA PHE A 169 -5.51 -2.70 15.38
C PHE A 169 -6.63 -3.74 15.38
N VAL A 170 -7.01 -4.21 14.20
CA VAL A 170 -8.13 -5.12 13.98
C VAL A 170 -7.61 -6.49 13.53
N GLY A 171 -7.94 -7.53 14.31
CA GLY A 171 -7.58 -8.91 14.00
C GLY A 171 -8.81 -9.80 13.95
N VAL A 172 -9.22 -10.22 12.74
CA VAL A 172 -10.29 -11.22 12.59
C VAL A 172 -9.73 -12.59 12.99
N ALA A 173 -10.54 -13.43 13.62
CA ALA A 173 -10.13 -14.77 14.05
C ALA A 173 -11.26 -15.78 13.82
N ARG A 174 -11.34 -16.33 12.60
CA ARG A 174 -12.40 -17.28 12.17
C ARG A 174 -11.89 -18.62 11.69
N ASP A 175 -10.61 -18.72 11.39
CA ASP A 175 -9.90 -19.95 11.04
C ASP A 175 -8.48 -19.95 11.60
N GLN A 176 -7.69 -20.97 11.28
CA GLN A 176 -6.33 -21.11 11.80
C GLN A 176 -5.42 -19.94 11.38
N ALA A 177 -5.46 -19.53 10.11
CA ALA A 177 -4.59 -18.49 9.58
C ALA A 177 -4.91 -17.12 10.22
N THR A 178 -6.19 -16.78 10.30
CA THR A 178 -6.66 -15.53 10.91
C THR A 178 -6.44 -15.51 12.43
N ARG A 179 -6.58 -16.65 13.12
CA ARG A 179 -6.17 -16.78 14.53
C ARG A 179 -4.68 -16.52 14.74
N GLN A 180 -3.83 -16.99 13.81
CA GLN A 180 -2.40 -16.77 13.89
C GLN A 180 -2.04 -15.30 13.64
N SER A 181 -2.59 -14.64 12.63
CA SER A 181 -2.33 -13.22 12.40
C SER A 181 -2.88 -12.35 13.54
N ALA A 182 -4.06 -12.65 14.09
CA ALA A 182 -4.57 -11.95 15.28
C ALA A 182 -3.61 -12.08 16.48
N SER A 183 -3.13 -13.30 16.76
CA SER A 183 -2.31 -13.59 17.96
C SER A 183 -0.85 -13.16 17.83
N TYR A 184 -0.24 -13.34 16.65
CA TYR A 184 1.21 -13.19 16.46
C TYR A 184 1.60 -11.95 15.66
N LEU A 185 0.64 -11.21 15.10
CA LEU A 185 0.88 -9.95 14.39
C LEU A 185 0.09 -8.80 15.03
N VAL A 186 -1.24 -8.88 15.07
CA VAL A 186 -2.10 -7.77 15.52
C VAL A 186 -1.90 -7.47 17.01
N ALA A 187 -2.06 -8.48 17.88
CA ALA A 187 -1.95 -8.27 19.33
C ALA A 187 -0.55 -7.77 19.77
N PRO A 188 0.58 -8.31 19.26
CA PRO A 188 1.90 -7.77 19.56
C PRO A 188 2.10 -6.33 19.08
N LEU A 189 1.61 -5.96 17.89
CA LEU A 189 1.70 -4.59 17.38
C LEU A 189 0.88 -3.61 18.21
N ALA A 190 -0.36 -3.98 18.56
CA ALA A 190 -1.20 -3.17 19.43
C ALA A 190 -0.56 -2.95 20.81
N LYS A 191 -0.01 -4.02 21.40
CA LYS A 191 0.74 -3.92 22.66
C LYS A 191 1.96 -3.00 22.52
N TRP A 192 2.75 -3.19 21.47
CA TRP A 192 3.94 -2.37 21.23
C TRP A 192 3.58 -0.89 21.10
N MET A 193 2.52 -0.55 20.35
CA MET A 193 2.03 0.82 20.19
C MET A 193 1.60 1.42 21.54
N ALA A 194 0.84 0.67 22.35
CA ALA A 194 0.41 1.11 23.67
C ALA A 194 1.60 1.37 24.62
N ASP A 195 2.65 0.56 24.53
CA ASP A 195 3.85 0.69 25.38
C ASP A 195 4.80 1.82 24.94
N HIS A 196 4.88 2.12 23.63
CA HIS A 196 5.89 3.03 23.06
C HIS A 196 5.35 4.37 22.54
N ALA A 197 4.03 4.53 22.41
CA ALA A 197 3.40 5.75 21.95
C ALA A 197 2.33 6.24 22.95
N PRO A 198 2.72 6.66 24.17
CA PRO A 198 1.77 7.03 25.23
C PRO A 198 0.87 8.23 24.88
N ASP A 199 1.28 9.07 23.92
CA ASP A 199 0.50 10.18 23.39
C ASP A 199 -0.56 9.76 22.36
N TRP A 200 -0.71 8.45 22.11
CA TRP A 200 -1.72 7.87 21.22
C TRP A 200 -2.68 6.98 22.00
N THR A 201 -3.97 7.08 21.65
CA THR A 201 -4.95 6.08 22.09
C THR A 201 -4.81 4.84 21.23
N THR A 202 -4.50 3.70 21.83
CA THR A 202 -4.44 2.42 21.12
C THR A 202 -5.71 1.62 21.34
N GLN A 203 -6.37 1.23 20.25
CA GLN A 203 -7.51 0.31 20.27
C GLN A 203 -7.06 -1.05 19.73
N HIS A 204 -7.32 -2.10 20.50
CA HIS A 204 -7.14 -3.48 20.05
C HIS A 204 -8.53 -4.12 19.89
N ILE A 205 -8.87 -4.54 18.68
CA ILE A 205 -10.17 -5.07 18.30
C ILE A 205 -9.93 -6.45 17.69
N ASP A 206 -10.27 -7.51 18.43
CA ASP A 206 -9.98 -8.88 18.02
C ASP A 206 -11.23 -9.78 18.03
N GLY A 207 -11.10 -10.90 17.34
CA GLY A 207 -12.08 -11.98 17.36
C GLY A 207 -13.48 -11.50 17.01
N ASP A 208 -14.42 -11.65 17.94
CA ASP A 208 -15.84 -11.34 17.74
C ASP A 208 -16.12 -9.83 17.66
N ALA A 209 -15.20 -8.97 18.09
CA ALA A 209 -15.36 -7.52 18.01
C ALA A 209 -15.05 -6.96 16.61
N ALA A 210 -14.33 -7.71 15.77
CA ALA A 210 -13.91 -7.30 14.43
C ALA A 210 -15.02 -7.45 13.37
N THR A 211 -16.21 -6.94 13.67
CA THR A 211 -17.42 -7.04 12.83
C THR A 211 -17.41 -6.06 11.66
N LYS A 212 -18.23 -6.32 10.64
CA LYS A 212 -18.49 -5.43 9.51
C LYS A 212 -18.97 -4.06 9.98
N SER A 213 -19.87 -4.04 10.97
CA SER A 213 -20.34 -2.79 11.58
C SER A 213 -19.19 -2.03 12.26
N ARG A 214 -18.27 -2.73 12.93
CA ARG A 214 -17.08 -2.10 13.53
C ARG A 214 -16.17 -1.50 12.46
N LEU A 215 -15.93 -2.22 11.36
CA LEU A 215 -15.13 -1.72 10.24
C LEU A 215 -15.76 -0.47 9.61
N ASN A 216 -17.10 -0.43 9.45
CA ASN A 216 -17.80 0.74 8.94
C ASN A 216 -17.54 2.00 9.81
N ASN A 217 -17.57 1.86 11.14
CA ASN A 217 -17.26 2.97 12.04
C ASN A 217 -15.81 3.47 11.92
N LEU A 218 -14.86 2.58 11.61
CA LEU A 218 -13.42 2.88 11.52
C LEU A 218 -12.98 3.40 10.14
N LEU A 219 -13.67 3.00 9.07
CA LEU A 219 -13.35 3.33 7.68
C LEU A 219 -14.30 4.41 7.15
N GLY A 220 -14.31 5.56 7.82
CA GLY A 220 -15.09 6.73 7.40
C GLY A 220 -16.29 7.07 8.28
N GLY A 221 -16.59 6.25 9.28
CA GLY A 221 -17.61 6.54 10.28
C GLY A 221 -17.13 7.44 11.43
N THR A 222 -17.89 7.41 12.53
CA THR A 222 -17.66 8.30 13.70
C THR A 222 -16.42 7.97 14.51
N GLU A 223 -15.76 6.84 14.24
CA GLU A 223 -14.62 6.34 15.00
C GLU A 223 -13.33 6.28 14.17
N SER A 224 -13.27 6.93 13.00
CA SER A 224 -12.10 6.93 12.12
C SER A 224 -10.78 7.27 12.86
N PRO A 225 -9.86 6.30 13.05
CA PRO A 225 -8.56 6.56 13.64
C PRO A 225 -7.63 7.25 12.64
N ALA A 226 -6.57 7.90 13.13
CA ALA A 226 -5.49 8.37 12.26
C ALA A 226 -4.67 7.22 11.66
N PHE A 227 -4.56 6.10 12.37
CA PHE A 227 -3.92 4.88 11.89
C PHE A 227 -4.83 3.66 12.10
N LEU A 228 -5.05 2.89 11.05
CA LEU A 228 -5.81 1.66 11.06
C LEU A 228 -4.93 0.52 10.52
N PHE A 229 -4.71 -0.51 11.32
CA PHE A 229 -4.09 -1.75 10.89
C PHE A 229 -5.13 -2.87 10.93
N MET A 230 -5.29 -3.61 9.84
CA MET A 230 -6.23 -4.72 9.75
C MET A 230 -5.53 -5.98 9.25
N ALA A 231 -5.79 -7.11 9.91
CA ALA A 231 -5.38 -8.43 9.43
C ALA A 231 -6.60 -9.35 9.32
N THR A 232 -6.86 -9.83 8.09
CA THR A 232 -7.97 -10.72 7.77
C THR A 232 -7.75 -11.39 6.41
N HIS A 233 -8.68 -12.21 5.95
CA HIS A 233 -8.73 -12.66 4.55
C HIS A 233 -9.34 -11.58 3.66
N GLY A 234 -8.85 -11.49 2.43
CA GLY A 234 -9.55 -10.77 1.37
C GLY A 234 -10.27 -11.74 0.44
N ILE A 235 -11.44 -11.36 -0.03
CA ILE A 235 -12.23 -12.16 -0.96
C ILE A 235 -11.51 -12.25 -2.30
N THR A 236 -11.45 -13.46 -2.84
CA THR A 236 -10.87 -13.74 -4.16
C THR A 236 -11.94 -14.22 -5.11
N PHE A 237 -11.96 -13.63 -6.30
CA PHE A 237 -12.79 -14.07 -7.42
C PHE A 237 -11.89 -14.59 -8.55
N PRO A 238 -12.37 -15.57 -9.35
CA PRO A 238 -11.73 -15.93 -10.60
C PRO A 238 -11.62 -14.73 -11.55
N ALA A 239 -10.64 -14.78 -12.45
CA ALA A 239 -10.53 -13.83 -13.56
C ALA A 239 -11.84 -13.75 -14.34
N GLU A 240 -12.22 -12.54 -14.74
CA GLU A 240 -13.46 -12.23 -15.49
C GLU A 240 -14.77 -12.52 -14.73
N HIS A 241 -14.72 -12.84 -13.43
CA HIS A 241 -15.93 -12.96 -12.64
C HIS A 241 -16.64 -11.59 -12.52
N PRO A 242 -17.98 -11.51 -12.70
CA PRO A 242 -18.71 -10.23 -12.73
C PRO A 242 -18.52 -9.34 -11.47
N ASP A 243 -18.30 -9.97 -10.32
CA ASP A 243 -18.08 -9.28 -9.05
C ASP A 243 -16.60 -8.97 -8.76
N GLN A 244 -15.65 -9.47 -9.55
CA GLN A 244 -14.22 -9.31 -9.29
C GLN A 244 -13.86 -7.82 -9.16
N ARG A 245 -14.21 -6.99 -10.15
CA ARG A 245 -13.90 -5.54 -10.11
C ARG A 245 -14.46 -4.83 -8.88
N ARG A 246 -15.62 -5.26 -8.37
CA ARG A 246 -16.31 -4.59 -7.26
C ARG A 246 -15.89 -5.07 -5.89
N ARG A 247 -15.53 -6.36 -5.77
CA ARG A 247 -15.44 -7.07 -4.48
C ARG A 247 -14.13 -7.83 -4.28
N GLN A 248 -13.26 -7.90 -5.28
CA GLN A 248 -11.92 -8.46 -5.08
C GLN A 248 -11.20 -7.71 -3.96
N GLY A 249 -10.63 -8.46 -3.02
CA GLY A 249 -9.95 -7.88 -1.86
C GLY A 249 -10.85 -7.39 -0.75
N ALA A 250 -12.19 -7.52 -0.88
CA ALA A 250 -13.11 -7.17 0.20
C ALA A 250 -12.76 -7.96 1.48
N LEU A 251 -12.84 -7.30 2.63
CA LEU A 251 -12.26 -7.75 3.88
C LEU A 251 -13.24 -8.65 4.63
N ILE A 252 -12.91 -9.92 4.84
CA ILE A 252 -13.72 -10.82 5.66
C ILE A 252 -13.80 -10.26 7.09
N CYS A 253 -15.01 -10.26 7.65
CA CYS A 253 -15.30 -9.75 8.99
C CYS A 253 -15.62 -10.90 9.95
N ALA A 254 -15.67 -10.58 11.24
CA ALA A 254 -16.06 -11.50 12.31
C ALA A 254 -17.51 -12.02 12.16
N ASP A 255 -18.36 -11.37 11.36
CA ASP A 255 -19.72 -11.83 11.09
C ASP A 255 -19.75 -13.17 10.34
N TRP A 256 -18.69 -13.51 9.60
CA TRP A 256 -18.54 -14.84 9.03
C TRP A 256 -18.33 -15.87 10.15
N PRO A 257 -19.13 -16.95 10.25
CA PRO A 257 -19.03 -17.90 11.35
C PRO A 257 -17.87 -18.91 11.20
N GLY A 258 -17.03 -18.73 10.19
CA GLY A 258 -15.87 -19.57 9.92
C GLY A 258 -16.18 -20.80 9.07
N PRO A 259 -15.13 -21.52 8.63
CA PRO A 259 -15.25 -22.58 7.63
C PRO A 259 -16.01 -23.81 8.16
N GLU A 260 -15.97 -24.08 9.47
CA GLU A 260 -16.68 -25.24 10.06
C GLU A 260 -18.21 -25.09 10.02
N GLN A 261 -18.72 -23.87 10.23
CA GLN A 261 -20.16 -23.59 10.27
C GLN A 261 -20.72 -23.11 8.91
N TRP A 262 -19.84 -22.59 8.05
CA TRP A 262 -20.17 -22.06 6.73
C TRP A 262 -19.48 -22.80 5.58
N ALA A 263 -19.23 -24.10 5.75
CA ALA A 263 -18.72 -24.95 4.68
C ALA A 263 -19.69 -24.99 3.49
N ASP A 264 -19.14 -24.99 2.27
CA ASP A 264 -19.85 -25.19 1.00
C ASP A 264 -21.03 -24.24 0.72
N LYS A 265 -21.07 -23.09 1.39
CA LYS A 265 -22.07 -22.04 1.19
C LYS A 265 -21.43 -20.80 0.57
N PRO A 266 -22.18 -20.06 -0.27
CA PRO A 266 -21.70 -18.77 -0.75
C PRO A 266 -21.48 -17.82 0.43
N LEU A 267 -20.44 -16.98 0.34
CA LEU A 267 -20.27 -15.86 1.25
C LEU A 267 -21.42 -14.87 1.07
N LEU A 268 -22.00 -14.44 2.19
CA LEU A 268 -23.08 -13.46 2.20
C LEU A 268 -22.51 -12.04 2.35
N PRO A 269 -23.15 -11.00 1.79
CA PRO A 269 -22.68 -9.61 1.87
C PRO A 269 -22.45 -9.09 3.30
N GLU A 270 -23.14 -9.62 4.31
CA GLU A 270 -22.95 -9.27 5.71
C GLU A 270 -21.60 -9.73 6.29
N PHE A 271 -20.93 -10.69 5.64
CA PHE A 271 -19.70 -11.29 6.14
C PHE A 271 -18.42 -10.55 5.76
N TYR A 272 -18.51 -9.54 4.90
CA TYR A 272 -17.34 -8.83 4.42
C TYR A 272 -17.59 -7.35 4.24
N PHE A 273 -16.52 -6.57 4.38
CA PHE A 273 -16.50 -5.14 4.16
C PHE A 273 -15.79 -4.85 2.81
N GLY A 274 -16.54 -4.35 1.84
CA GLY A 274 -16.03 -3.95 0.52
C GLY A 274 -16.03 -2.44 0.33
N GLY A 275 -15.49 -1.97 -0.81
CA GLY A 275 -15.54 -0.55 -1.17
C GLY A 275 -16.96 0.00 -1.25
N GLU A 276 -17.94 -0.84 -1.60
CA GLU A 276 -19.37 -0.51 -1.64
C GLU A 276 -20.00 -0.21 -0.27
N ASP A 277 -19.34 -0.61 0.83
CA ASP A 277 -19.79 -0.34 2.19
C ASP A 277 -19.27 1.00 2.74
N VAL A 278 -18.31 1.63 2.05
CA VAL A 278 -17.79 2.95 2.41
C VAL A 278 -18.84 3.98 2.03
N GLY A 279 -19.44 4.63 3.04
CA GLY A 279 -20.51 5.60 2.82
C GLY A 279 -20.05 6.80 1.97
N VAL A 280 -20.97 7.43 1.26
CA VAL A 280 -20.67 8.64 0.46
C VAL A 280 -20.17 9.82 1.32
N ASP A 281 -20.57 9.83 2.59
CA ASP A 281 -20.17 10.82 3.59
C ASP A 281 -18.97 10.32 4.44
N ALA A 282 -18.29 9.25 4.01
CA ALA A 282 -17.17 8.66 4.72
C ALA A 282 -16.00 9.65 4.84
N HIS A 283 -15.63 9.98 6.08
CA HIS A 283 -14.47 10.82 6.36
C HIS A 283 -13.23 9.96 6.61
N VAL A 284 -12.58 9.54 5.51
CA VAL A 284 -11.30 8.79 5.52
C VAL A 284 -10.08 9.68 5.32
N VAL A 285 -10.28 10.99 5.11
CA VAL A 285 -9.19 11.93 4.82
C VAL A 285 -8.22 12.03 6.00
N GLY A 286 -6.93 11.82 5.71
CA GLY A 286 -5.85 11.85 6.69
C GLY A 286 -5.65 10.55 7.46
N GLN A 287 -6.48 9.53 7.24
CA GLN A 287 -6.27 8.19 7.79
C GLN A 287 -5.22 7.45 6.97
N ILE A 288 -4.31 6.75 7.65
CA ILE A 288 -3.45 5.74 7.05
C ILE A 288 -4.03 4.37 7.39
N SER A 289 -4.41 3.61 6.36
CA SER A 289 -4.93 2.24 6.50
C SER A 289 -3.91 1.23 5.96
N PHE A 290 -3.54 0.27 6.80
CA PHE A 290 -2.69 -0.87 6.44
C PHE A 290 -3.54 -2.13 6.45
N THR A 291 -3.69 -2.77 5.29
CA THR A 291 -4.53 -3.95 5.11
C THR A 291 -3.69 -5.19 4.83
N PHE A 292 -3.42 -5.98 5.88
CA PHE A 292 -2.84 -7.31 5.76
C PHE A 292 -3.93 -8.32 5.38
N ALA A 293 -4.29 -8.32 4.10
CA ALA A 293 -5.31 -9.20 3.54
C ALA A 293 -5.00 -9.52 2.07
N CYS A 294 -5.27 -10.76 1.65
CA CYS A 294 -5.08 -11.20 0.27
C CYS A 294 -5.81 -10.25 -0.70
N TYR A 295 -5.11 -9.73 -1.70
CA TYR A 295 -5.69 -8.80 -2.68
C TYR A 295 -6.31 -7.53 -2.08
N GLY A 296 -5.94 -7.11 -0.86
CA GLY A 296 -6.53 -5.92 -0.22
C GLY A 296 -6.32 -4.60 -1.00
N ALA A 297 -5.37 -4.59 -1.95
CA ALA A 297 -5.14 -3.49 -2.89
C ALA A 297 -5.70 -3.77 -4.30
N GLY A 298 -6.48 -4.84 -4.48
CA GLY A 298 -6.97 -5.36 -5.76
C GLY A 298 -6.13 -6.52 -6.32
N THR A 299 -6.48 -6.97 -7.52
CA THR A 299 -5.67 -7.88 -8.35
C THR A 299 -4.89 -7.09 -9.40
N PRO A 300 -3.67 -7.53 -9.74
CA PRO A 300 -2.97 -7.07 -10.94
C PRO A 300 -3.77 -7.22 -12.23
#